data_AF-A0A9D5ZJV7-F1
#
_entry.id   AF-A0A9D5ZJV7-F1
#
_cell.length_a   1.000
_cell.length_b   1.000
_cell.length_c   1.000
_cell.angle_alpha   90.00
_cell.angle_beta   90.00
_cell.angle_gamma   90.00
#
_symmetry.space_group_name_H-M   'P 1'
#
loop_
_entity.id
_entity.type
_entity.pdbx_description
1 polymer ?
#
loop_
_entity_poly.entity_id
_entity_poly.type
_entity_poly.pdbx_seq_one_letter_code
_entity_poly.pdbx_strand_id
1 'polypeptide(L)' 'MAVQSIELLGGESVYCINQSQLQSAYELAYNNASSSEKIQETLQELELKFTRNERASLAFVMIDRLLKNPE' A
#
# COMPACT_ATOMS: atom_id res chain seq x y z
N MET A 1 10.32 -29.16 -3.14
CA MET A 1 10.75 -28.04 -3.97
C MET A 1 10.54 -26.77 -3.16
N ALA A 2 11.60 -26.03 -2.85
CA ALA A 2 11.49 -24.79 -2.10
C ALA A 2 10.84 -23.74 -3.01
N VAL A 3 9.63 -23.30 -2.65
CA VAL A 3 8.95 -22.21 -3.34
C VAL A 3 9.82 -20.97 -3.12
N GLN A 4 10.53 -20.53 -4.16
CA GLN A 4 11.28 -19.27 -4.10
C GLN A 4 10.29 -18.15 -3.80
N SER A 5 10.44 -17.53 -2.63
CA SER A 5 9.63 -16.41 -2.21
C SER A 5 9.87 -15.23 -3.16
N ILE A 6 8.83 -14.81 -3.87
CA ILE A 6 8.87 -13.63 -4.75
C ILE A 6 9.17 -12.41 -3.86
N GLU A 7 10.36 -11.83 -3.98
CA GLU A 7 10.70 -10.58 -3.29
C GLU A 7 10.13 -9.39 -4.05
N LEU A 8 8.96 -8.93 -3.62
CA LEU A 8 8.26 -7.79 -4.25
C LEU A 8 8.91 -6.44 -3.92
N LEU A 9 9.73 -6.36 -2.88
CA LEU A 9 10.27 -5.11 -2.31
C LEU A 9 11.80 -4.98 -2.51
N GLY A 10 12.37 -5.63 -3.53
CA GLY A 10 13.83 -5.72 -3.72
C GLY A 10 14.38 -5.33 -5.10
N GLY A 11 13.52 -4.86 -6.03
CA GLY A 11 13.91 -4.40 -7.37
C GLY A 11 13.65 -2.91 -7.58
N GLU A 12 14.19 -2.34 -8.67
CA GLU A 12 13.90 -0.96 -9.13
C GLU A 12 12.38 -0.74 -9.10
N SER A 13 11.90 0.04 -8.13
CA SER A 13 10.48 0.29 -7.95
C SER A 13 9.95 1.01 -9.18
N VAL A 14 9.13 0.32 -9.97
CA VAL A 14 8.49 0.89 -11.18
C VAL A 14 7.59 2.08 -10.83
N TYR A 15 7.07 2.10 -9.59
CA TYR A 15 6.24 3.19 -9.08
C TYR A 15 7.03 4.00 -8.04
N CYS A 16 7.68 5.07 -8.47
CA CYS A 16 8.27 6.07 -7.57
C CYS A 16 7.14 6.85 -6.87
N ILE A 17 6.80 6.48 -5.64
CA ILE A 17 6.05 7.35 -4.73
C ILE A 17 7.02 8.45 -4.29
N ASN A 18 6.74 9.70 -4.64
CA ASN A 18 7.58 10.81 -4.19
C ASN A 18 7.27 11.20 -2.73
N GLN A 19 8.18 11.94 -2.09
CA GLN A 19 8.06 12.29 -0.67
C GLN A 19 6.78 13.09 -0.37
N SER A 20 6.35 13.98 -1.25
CA SER A 20 5.12 14.76 -1.06
C SER A 20 3.86 13.89 -1.12
N GLN A 21 3.79 12.93 -2.04
CA GLN A 21 2.68 11.98 -2.15
C GLN A 21 2.62 11.09 -0.91
N LEU A 22 3.77 10.64 -0.42
CA LEU A 22 3.85 9.87 0.81
C LEU A 22 3.36 10.69 2.01
N GLN A 23 3.83 11.93 2.14
CA GLN A 23 3.41 12.83 3.22
C GLN A 23 1.90 13.06 3.22
N SER A 24 1.30 13.38 2.07
CA SER A 24 -0.16 13.57 1.97
C SER A 24 -0.94 12.28 2.27
N ALA A 25 -0.42 11.11 1.88
CA ALA A 25 -1.02 9.83 2.24
C ALA A 25 -0.99 9.59 3.75
N TYR A 26 0.12 9.92 4.42
CA TYR A 26 0.21 9.86 5.89
C TYR A 26 -0.73 10.84 6.57
N GLU A 27 -0.86 12.06 6.05
CA GLU A 27 -1.81 13.03 6.60
C GLU A 27 -3.26 12.54 6.49
N LEU A 28 -3.64 11.95 5.36
CA LEU A 28 -4.97 11.37 5.19
C LEU A 28 -5.21 10.16 6.11
N ALA A 29 -4.21 9.28 6.21
CA ALA A 29 -4.30 8.06 7.00
C ALA A 29 -4.24 8.30 8.51
N TYR A 30 -3.57 9.35 8.97
CA TYR A 30 -3.31 9.56 10.40
C TYR A 30 -3.84 10.86 10.99
N ASN A 31 -3.94 11.94 10.20
CA ASN A 31 -4.24 13.27 10.71
C ASN A 31 -5.64 13.79 10.32
N ASN A 32 -6.29 13.20 9.32
CA ASN A 32 -7.66 13.57 8.94
C ASN A 32 -8.69 12.79 9.75
N ALA A 33 -9.27 13.41 10.78
CA ALA A 33 -10.18 12.76 11.74
C ALA A 33 -11.38 11.99 11.11
N SER A 34 -11.83 12.33 9.90
CA SER A 34 -12.95 11.66 9.25
C SER A 34 -12.57 10.41 8.45
N SER A 35 -11.32 10.35 7.97
CA SER A 35 -10.82 9.31 7.08
C SER A 35 -9.77 8.42 7.76
N SER A 36 -9.07 8.96 8.76
CA SER A 36 -7.97 8.29 9.45
C SER A 36 -8.42 7.02 10.17
N GLU A 37 -9.59 7.03 10.82
CA GLU A 37 -10.12 5.87 11.52
C GLU A 37 -10.36 4.70 10.54
N LYS A 38 -11.08 4.94 9.43
CA LYS A 38 -11.37 3.93 8.41
C LYS A 38 -10.12 3.38 7.75
N ILE A 39 -9.16 4.25 7.43
CA ILE A 39 -7.91 3.86 6.78
C ILE A 39 -7.07 3.01 7.74
N GLN A 40 -6.95 3.41 9.00
CA GLN A 40 -6.17 2.68 9.99
C GLN A 40 -6.80 1.33 10.36
N GLU A 41 -8.12 1.28 10.52
CA GLU A 41 -8.83 0.02 10.76
C GLU A 41 -8.59 -0.97 9.62
N THR A 42 -8.75 -0.50 8.37
CA THR A 42 -8.48 -1.33 7.18
C THR A 42 -7.01 -1.76 7.11
N LEU A 43 -6.07 -0.86 7.42
CA LEU A 43 -4.65 -1.21 7.47
C LEU A 43 -4.40 -2.32 8.50
N GLN A 44 -4.90 -2.17 9.73
CA GLN A 44 -4.74 -3.18 10.78
C GLN A 44 -5.32 -4.53 10.38
N GLU A 45 -6.50 -4.55 9.75
CA GLU A 45 -7.06 -5.79 9.22
C GLU A 45 -6.16 -6.44 8.17
N LEU A 46 -5.59 -5.64 7.27
CA LEU A 46 -4.66 -6.13 6.26
C LEU A 46 -3.38 -6.68 6.90
N GLU A 47 -2.85 -6.05 7.94
CA GLU A 47 -1.66 -6.52 8.66
C GLU A 47 -1.88 -7.82 9.41
N LEU A 48 -3.10 -8.06 9.91
CA LEU A 48 -3.48 -9.29 10.59
C LEU A 48 -3.77 -10.44 9.62
N LYS A 49 -4.38 -10.15 8.47
CA LYS A 49 -4.85 -11.17 7.51
C LYS A 49 -3.79 -11.58 6.49
N PHE A 50 -2.87 -10.69 6.13
CA PHE A 50 -1.96 -10.88 4.99
C PHE A 50 -0.49 -10.84 5.39
N THR A 51 0.29 -11.71 4.76
CA THR A 51 1.75 -11.70 4.86
C THR A 51 2.34 -10.45 4.22
N ARG A 52 3.61 -10.14 4.51
CA ARG A 52 4.32 -8.98 3.95
C ARG A 52 4.22 -8.88 2.42
N ASN A 53 4.36 -10.01 1.72
CA ASN A 53 4.33 -10.03 0.27
C ASN A 53 2.90 -9.86 -0.28
N GLU A 54 1.90 -10.41 0.39
CA GLU A 54 0.50 -10.20 0.00
C GLU A 54 0.05 -8.75 0.22
N ARG A 55 0.54 -8.10 1.29
CA ARG A 55 0.33 -6.66 1.48
C ARG A 55 1.01 -5.83 0.40
N ALA A 56 2.25 -6.17 0.04
CA ALA A 56 2.96 -5.49 -1.03
C ALA A 56 2.28 -5.67 -2.39
N SER A 57 1.76 -6.86 -2.70
CA SER A 57 1.03 -7.09 -3.96
C SER A 57 -0.28 -6.32 -4.02
N LEU A 58 -1.04 -6.27 -2.91
CA LEU A 58 -2.24 -5.44 -2.80
C LEU A 58 -1.93 -3.96 -3.04
N ALA A 59 -0.87 -3.44 -2.41
CA ALA A 59 -0.46 -2.05 -2.60
C ALA A 59 -0.15 -1.74 -4.07
N PHE A 60 0.64 -2.58 -4.75
CA PHE A 60 0.97 -2.36 -6.16
C PHE A 60 -0.26 -2.44 -7.08
N VAL A 61 -1.16 -3.41 -6.86
CA VAL A 61 -2.39 -3.54 -7.66
C VAL A 61 -3.33 -2.36 -7.43
N MET A 62 -3.43 -1.86 -6.20
CA MET A 62 -4.23 -0.66 -5.91
C MET A 62 -3.67 0.57 -6.62
N ILE A 63 -2.35 0.80 -6.56
CA ILE A 63 -1.70 1.91 -7.25
C ILE A 63 -1.92 1.82 -8.77
N ASP A 64 -1.71 0.64 -9.37
CA ASP A 64 -1.93 0.43 -10.81
C ASP A 64 -3.38 0.74 -11.23
N ARG A 65 -4.36 0.33 -10.41
CA ARG A 65 -5.78 0.60 -10.67
C ARG A 65 -6.12 2.09 -10.58
N LEU A 66 -5.61 2.79 -9.56
CA LEU A 66 -5.82 4.23 -9.39
C LEU A 66 -5.22 5.04 -10.55
N LEU A 67 -4.07 4.61 -11.08
CA LEU A 67 -3.44 5.25 -12.24
C LEU A 67 -4.20 4.99 -13.55
N LYS A 68 -4.77 3.79 -13.72
CA LYS A 68 -5.52 3.43 -14.92
C LYS A 68 -6.94 4.01 -14.93
N ASN A 69 -7.54 4.17 -13.74
CA ASN A 69 -8.88 4.74 -13.56
C ASN A 69 -8.84 5.85 -12.50
N PRO A 70 -8.35 7.05 -12.87
CA PRO A 70 -8.57 8.24 -12.05
C PRO A 70 -10.04 8.63 -12.20
N GLU A 71 -10.85 8.44 -11.16
CA GLU A 71 -12.21 9.00 -11.08
C GLU A 71 -12.22 10.53 -11.23
#